data_AF-A0AAX3YR70-F1
#
_entry.id   AF-A0AAX3YR70-F1
#
_cell.length_a   1.000
_cell.length_b   1.000
_cell.length_c   1.000
_cell.angle_alpha   90.00
_cell.angle_beta   90.00
_cell.angle_gamma   90.00
#
_symmetry.space_group_name_H-M   'P 1'
#
loop_
_entity.id
_entity.type
_entity.pdbx_description
1 polymer ?
#
loop_
_entity_poly.entity_id
_entity_poly.type
_entity_poly.pdbx_seq_one_letter_code
_entity_poly.pdbx_strand_id
1 'polypeptide(L)'
;MRTGRVAVLVLGCLSALTGFALLTAAVFLGWAYFMQRDGGHFTSPREHFETSESALVSEKVDLFEGADLPEGFSTEDLGRVLLRATATDPSQEIFIGIGPRDEVDKYFTDVARTEVTDVHFDPFRPTYRQIPGTRPAEAPGAQSFWSTSSAGPGTQEVRWELQQGAWTAVVMNADAAPGVSADIQAGARLAFLGPLALSVLIGAVVFLIIGIPLIVAGAIGLGRHGPPQPHPVGRDAADDTFAGDVTHPQVPWTVYPTRLVGELDEPLSRWLWLVKWLLAIPHYFVLFFLGVAFVVTTLVSGFVILFTARYPRALFDFGVGVLRWWWRVQFYTYSALATDRYPPFTLKRTDYPADFDVDYPVRLSRGLVLVKWWLLAIPHYLILSLLAGGWFGSWRAGAFAADGAHYGQTWLFGSLLGLVVTFSAIALLFTGRYPHGLFDFVMGINRWAFRVAAYATLMRDEYPPFRLDQGPFEPDEPRPHSGGDDSGADTSPERPRP
;
A
#
# COMPACT_ATOMS: atom_id res chain seq x y z
N MET A 1 12.97 -25.35 -6.57
CA MET A 1 11.49 -25.28 -6.75
C MET A 1 11.16 -25.68 -8.19
N ARG A 2 9.99 -26.28 -8.50
CA ARG A 2 9.63 -26.55 -9.90
C ARG A 2 9.29 -25.23 -10.59
N THR A 3 10.08 -24.84 -11.58
CA THR A 3 10.03 -23.52 -12.27
C THR A 3 8.63 -23.15 -12.74
N GLY A 4 7.87 -24.12 -13.27
CA GLY A 4 6.50 -23.87 -13.75
C GLY A 4 5.52 -23.38 -12.68
N ARG A 5 5.62 -23.85 -11.43
CA ARG A 5 4.72 -23.42 -10.34
C ARG A 5 5.02 -22.00 -9.89
N VAL A 6 6.31 -21.64 -9.90
CA VAL A 6 6.77 -20.28 -9.58
C VAL A 6 6.32 -19.31 -10.68
N ALA A 7 6.47 -19.68 -11.95
CA ALA A 7 6.04 -18.85 -13.07
C ALA A 7 4.53 -18.54 -13.03
N VAL A 8 3.69 -19.55 -12.75
CA VAL A 8 2.23 -19.37 -12.59
C VAL A 8 1.92 -18.41 -11.44
N LEU A 9 2.61 -18.55 -10.30
CA LEU A 9 2.42 -17.66 -9.16
C LEU A 9 2.83 -16.22 -9.49
N VAL A 10 3.99 -16.02 -10.13
CA VAL A 10 4.48 -14.69 -10.52
C VAL A 10 3.54 -14.02 -11.50
N LEU A 11 3.08 -14.73 -12.55
CA LEU A 11 2.11 -14.20 -13.49
C LEU A 11 0.80 -13.82 -12.81
N GLY A 12 0.33 -14.66 -11.87
CA GLY A 12 -0.83 -14.37 -11.04
C GLY A 12 -0.65 -13.09 -10.21
N CYS A 13 0.52 -12.92 -9.57
CA CYS A 13 0.86 -11.71 -8.81
C CYS A 13 0.89 -10.46 -9.70
N LEU A 14 1.52 -10.51 -10.87
CA LEU A 14 1.56 -9.37 -11.80
C LEU A 14 0.16 -8.97 -12.27
N SER A 15 -0.68 -9.96 -12.60
CA SER A 15 -2.09 -9.74 -12.95
C SER A 15 -2.85 -9.12 -11.78
N ALA A 16 -2.71 -9.65 -10.56
CA ALA A 16 -3.42 -9.15 -9.39
C ALA A 16 -2.98 -7.74 -8.98
N LEU A 17 -1.68 -7.43 -9.06
CA LEU A 17 -1.14 -6.09 -8.76
C LEU A 17 -1.64 -5.06 -9.78
N THR A 18 -1.67 -5.42 -11.07
CA THR A 18 -2.25 -4.59 -12.12
C THR A 18 -3.74 -4.35 -11.87
N GLY A 19 -4.49 -5.41 -11.55
CA GLY A 19 -5.91 -5.31 -11.21
C GLY A 19 -6.17 -4.42 -9.99
N PHE A 20 -5.34 -4.50 -8.95
CA PHE A 20 -5.45 -3.64 -7.77
C PHE A 20 -5.13 -2.17 -8.08
N ALA A 21 -4.08 -1.90 -8.86
CA ALA A 21 -3.74 -0.54 -9.28
C ALA A 21 -4.87 0.10 -10.11
N LEU A 22 -5.45 -0.66 -11.04
CA LEU A 22 -6.62 -0.23 -11.80
C LEU A 22 -7.84 -0.02 -10.89
N LEU A 23 -8.04 -0.86 -9.88
CA LEU A 23 -9.13 -0.69 -8.93
C LEU A 23 -8.98 0.62 -8.14
N THR A 24 -7.78 0.96 -7.68
CA THR A 24 -7.50 2.24 -7.02
C THR A 24 -7.77 3.42 -7.95
N ALA A 25 -7.32 3.34 -9.21
CA ALA A 25 -7.61 4.35 -10.22
C ALA A 25 -9.12 4.50 -10.48
N ALA A 26 -9.86 3.39 -10.57
CA ALA A 26 -11.31 3.39 -10.74
C ALA A 26 -12.04 4.01 -9.54
N VAL A 27 -11.59 3.75 -8.31
CA VAL A 27 -12.14 4.39 -7.10
C VAL A 27 -11.91 5.90 -7.15
N PHE A 28 -10.71 6.34 -7.51
CA PHE A 28 -10.40 7.78 -7.62
C PHE A 28 -11.22 8.46 -8.72
N LEU A 29 -11.30 7.86 -9.91
CA LEU A 29 -12.13 8.34 -11.02
C LEU A 29 -13.62 8.35 -10.65
N GLY A 30 -14.08 7.31 -9.95
CA GLY A 30 -15.45 7.20 -9.45
C GLY A 30 -15.77 8.27 -8.40
N TRP A 31 -14.82 8.59 -7.52
CA TRP A 31 -14.93 9.68 -6.56
C TRP A 31 -14.98 11.05 -7.28
N ALA A 32 -14.10 11.28 -8.25
CA ALA A 32 -14.12 12.47 -9.10
C ALA A 32 -15.44 12.62 -9.90
N TYR A 33 -15.99 11.51 -10.39
CA TYR A 33 -17.32 11.47 -11.00
C TYR A 33 -18.43 11.79 -9.99
N PHE A 34 -18.35 11.23 -8.78
CA PHE A 34 -19.30 11.47 -7.70
C PHE A 34 -19.33 12.95 -7.26
N MET A 35 -18.17 13.61 -7.21
CA MET A 35 -18.06 15.04 -6.89
C MET A 35 -18.78 15.95 -7.90
N GLN A 36 -19.00 15.49 -9.14
CA GLN A 36 -19.77 16.21 -10.15
C GLN A 36 -21.27 15.86 -10.12
N ARG A 37 -21.71 14.93 -9.29
CA ARG A 37 -23.13 14.56 -9.21
C ARG A 37 -23.94 15.77 -8.68
N ASP A 38 -25.22 15.82 -9.03
CA ASP A 38 -26.16 16.87 -8.57
C ASP A 38 -25.77 18.32 -8.96
N GLY A 39 -25.15 18.50 -10.13
CA GLY A 39 -24.79 19.82 -10.65
C GLY A 39 -23.44 20.36 -10.15
N GLY A 40 -22.66 19.55 -9.43
CA GLY A 40 -21.28 19.84 -9.08
C GLY A 40 -20.41 20.02 -10.33
N HIS A 41 -19.53 21.02 -10.28
CA HIS A 41 -18.47 21.25 -11.25
C HIS A 41 -17.14 21.24 -10.51
N PHE A 42 -16.07 20.84 -11.16
CA PHE A 42 -14.73 21.15 -10.68
C PHE A 42 -14.51 22.64 -10.85
N THR A 43 -14.69 23.39 -9.77
CA THR A 43 -14.57 24.84 -9.78
C THR A 43 -13.19 25.28 -9.32
N SER A 44 -12.63 26.28 -10.01
CA SER A 44 -11.52 27.07 -9.48
C SER A 44 -11.95 27.83 -8.22
N PRO A 45 -10.98 28.27 -7.39
CA PRO A 45 -11.21 29.35 -6.43
C PRO A 45 -11.82 30.58 -7.11
N ARG A 46 -12.56 31.37 -6.34
CA ARG A 46 -13.02 32.70 -6.77
C ARG A 46 -11.86 33.67 -6.64
N GLU A 47 -11.53 34.35 -7.74
CA GLU A 47 -10.42 35.28 -7.80
C GLU A 47 -10.89 36.64 -8.32
N HIS A 48 -10.34 37.68 -7.72
CA HIS A 48 -10.72 39.06 -8.00
C HIS A 48 -9.88 39.60 -9.14
N PHE A 49 -10.53 40.06 -10.20
CA PHE A 49 -9.88 40.65 -11.36
C PHE A 49 -10.26 42.13 -11.48
N GLU A 50 -9.26 42.99 -11.58
CA GLU A 50 -9.44 44.43 -11.79
C GLU A 50 -8.56 44.88 -12.96
N THR A 51 -9.15 45.60 -13.91
CA THR A 51 -8.43 46.18 -15.06
C THR A 51 -9.01 47.55 -15.39
N SER A 52 -8.15 48.49 -15.80
CA SER A 52 -8.55 49.81 -16.30
C SER A 52 -9.09 49.76 -17.74
N GLU A 53 -8.83 48.66 -18.45
CA GLU A 53 -9.24 48.48 -19.85
C GLU A 53 -10.71 48.07 -20.02
N SER A 54 -11.20 48.08 -21.26
CA SER A 54 -12.60 47.77 -21.59
C SER A 54 -12.98 46.30 -21.47
N ALA A 55 -12.03 45.36 -21.43
CA ALA A 55 -12.32 43.93 -21.33
C ALA A 55 -11.18 43.11 -20.70
N LEU A 56 -11.58 42.02 -20.03
CA LEU A 56 -10.75 40.87 -19.67
C LEU A 56 -11.00 39.75 -20.67
N VAL A 57 -9.94 39.32 -21.36
CA VAL A 57 -9.99 38.28 -22.39
C VAL A 57 -9.14 37.10 -21.95
N SER A 58 -9.68 35.87 -22.04
CA SER A 58 -8.92 34.66 -21.73
C SER A 58 -7.84 34.40 -22.79
N GLU A 59 -6.76 33.72 -22.41
CA GLU A 59 -5.83 33.16 -23.40
C GLU A 59 -6.57 32.26 -24.39
N LYS A 60 -5.96 32.13 -25.56
CA LYS A 60 -6.40 31.24 -26.63
C LYS A 60 -6.40 29.81 -26.12
N VAL A 61 -7.59 29.23 -26.04
CA VAL A 61 -7.73 27.81 -25.74
C VAL A 61 -8.00 27.08 -27.05
N ASP A 62 -6.95 26.48 -27.61
CA ASP A 62 -7.07 25.62 -28.78
C ASP A 62 -7.55 24.25 -28.31
N LEU A 63 -8.85 23.98 -28.50
CA LEU A 63 -9.48 22.74 -28.05
C LEU A 63 -9.49 21.71 -29.18
N PHE A 64 -8.60 20.71 -29.04
CA PHE A 64 -8.51 19.51 -29.89
C PHE A 64 -8.20 19.79 -31.38
N GLU A 65 -7.36 20.81 -31.65
CA GLU A 65 -6.83 21.03 -32.99
C GLU A 65 -5.82 19.90 -33.34
N GLY A 66 -6.24 18.97 -34.20
CA GLY A 66 -5.40 17.87 -34.71
C GLY A 66 -5.41 16.56 -33.90
N ALA A 67 -6.31 16.39 -32.92
CA ALA A 67 -6.45 15.14 -32.18
C ALA A 67 -7.66 14.32 -32.68
N ASP A 68 -7.41 13.15 -33.26
CA ASP A 68 -8.47 12.18 -33.58
C ASP A 68 -9.00 11.56 -32.29
N LEU A 69 -10.26 11.83 -31.96
CA LEU A 69 -10.93 11.14 -30.85
C LEU A 69 -11.11 9.65 -31.20
N PRO A 70 -10.96 8.71 -30.24
CA PRO A 70 -11.23 7.30 -30.47
C PRO A 70 -12.65 7.07 -31.01
N GLU A 71 -12.84 6.10 -31.90
CA GLU A 71 -14.16 5.75 -32.44
C GLU A 71 -15.20 5.60 -31.32
N GLY A 72 -16.27 6.42 -31.36
CA GLY A 72 -17.34 6.45 -30.37
C GLY A 72 -17.29 7.59 -29.34
N PHE A 73 -16.31 8.49 -29.39
CA PHE A 73 -16.28 9.73 -28.61
C PHE A 73 -16.65 10.94 -29.46
N SER A 74 -17.71 11.66 -29.08
CA SER A 74 -18.02 12.98 -29.65
C SER A 74 -17.48 14.10 -28.75
N THR A 75 -17.30 15.31 -29.28
CA THR A 75 -16.89 16.46 -28.46
C THR A 75 -17.94 16.86 -27.43
N GLU A 76 -19.21 16.58 -27.72
CA GLU A 76 -20.35 16.79 -26.82
C GLU A 76 -20.26 15.86 -25.57
N ASP A 77 -19.59 14.71 -25.69
CA ASP A 77 -19.35 13.76 -24.59
C ASP A 77 -18.16 14.13 -23.70
N LEU A 78 -17.43 15.21 -24.03
CA LEU A 78 -16.24 15.62 -23.27
C LEU A 78 -16.64 16.33 -21.98
N GLY A 79 -17.63 17.23 -22.04
CA GLY A 79 -18.03 17.98 -20.87
C GLY A 79 -18.70 19.32 -21.14
N ARG A 80 -18.98 20.03 -20.04
CA ARG A 80 -19.54 21.39 -20.04
C ARG A 80 -18.70 22.29 -19.16
N VAL A 81 -18.47 23.51 -19.63
CA VAL A 81 -17.81 24.57 -18.87
C VAL A 81 -18.88 25.53 -18.33
N LEU A 82 -18.72 25.92 -17.08
CA LEU A 82 -19.51 26.94 -16.40
C LEU A 82 -18.55 28.11 -16.12
N LEU A 83 -18.84 29.27 -16.68
CA LEU A 83 -18.16 30.51 -16.32
C LEU A 83 -19.11 31.37 -15.51
N ARG A 84 -18.69 31.78 -14.31
CA ARG A 84 -19.44 32.67 -13.44
C ARG A 84 -18.60 33.91 -13.18
N ALA A 85 -19.19 35.08 -13.37
CA ALA A 85 -18.57 36.35 -13.00
C ALA A 85 -19.55 37.18 -12.19
N THR A 86 -19.06 37.83 -11.14
CA THR A 86 -19.85 38.75 -10.30
C THR A 86 -19.18 40.10 -10.32
N ALA A 87 -19.91 41.14 -10.74
CA ALA A 87 -19.43 42.50 -10.60
C ALA A 87 -19.17 42.84 -9.12
N THR A 88 -18.04 43.47 -8.83
CA THR A 88 -17.70 43.89 -7.45
C THR A 88 -18.52 45.11 -7.02
N ASP A 89 -18.90 45.97 -7.98
CA ASP A 89 -19.86 47.05 -7.79
C ASP A 89 -21.27 46.60 -8.22
N PRO A 90 -22.27 46.60 -7.31
CA PRO A 90 -23.65 46.20 -7.62
C PRO A 90 -24.35 47.09 -8.66
N SER A 91 -23.84 48.29 -8.90
CA SER A 91 -24.39 49.24 -9.88
C SER A 91 -23.90 49.01 -11.31
N GLN A 92 -22.84 48.22 -11.48
CA GLN A 92 -22.29 47.87 -12.78
C GLN A 92 -22.91 46.57 -13.30
N GLU A 93 -23.32 46.59 -14.57
CA GLU A 93 -23.77 45.39 -15.27
C GLU A 93 -22.59 44.74 -15.99
N ILE A 94 -22.43 43.44 -15.78
CA ILE A 94 -21.34 42.65 -16.35
C ILE A 94 -21.86 41.79 -17.49
N PHE A 95 -21.06 41.69 -18.54
CA PHE A 95 -21.25 40.80 -19.68
C PHE A 95 -20.22 39.67 -19.64
N ILE A 96 -20.68 38.45 -19.87
CA ILE A 96 -19.85 37.26 -20.08
C ILE A 96 -20.23 36.68 -21.44
N GLY A 97 -19.26 36.44 -22.31
CA GLY A 97 -19.48 35.84 -23.63
C GLY A 97 -18.39 34.86 -24.02
N ILE A 98 -18.77 33.80 -24.74
CA ILE A 98 -17.84 32.87 -25.38
C ILE A 98 -18.13 32.88 -26.87
N GLY A 99 -17.09 33.11 -27.68
CA GLY A 99 -17.21 33.23 -29.13
C GLY A 99 -16.05 32.59 -29.89
N PRO A 100 -16.21 32.33 -31.19
CA PRO A 100 -15.14 31.85 -32.06
C PRO A 100 -13.99 32.87 -32.08
N ARG A 101 -12.76 32.37 -31.99
CA ARG A 101 -11.55 33.21 -31.90
C ARG A 101 -11.47 34.27 -32.99
N ASP A 102 -11.70 33.90 -34.25
CA ASP A 102 -11.55 34.81 -35.38
C ASP A 102 -12.54 35.98 -35.33
N GLU A 103 -13.74 35.77 -34.80
CA GLU A 103 -14.75 36.82 -34.64
C GLU A 103 -14.46 37.71 -33.42
N VAL A 104 -13.99 37.13 -32.32
CA VAL A 104 -13.56 37.88 -31.13
C VAL A 104 -12.34 38.76 -31.44
N ASP A 105 -11.35 38.23 -32.19
CA ASP A 105 -10.17 38.98 -32.61
C ASP A 105 -10.54 40.17 -33.51
N LYS A 106 -11.51 40.01 -34.42
CA LYS A 106 -12.06 41.12 -35.23
C LYS A 106 -12.75 42.16 -34.36
N TYR A 107 -13.60 41.74 -33.41
CA TYR A 107 -14.33 42.65 -32.54
C TYR A 107 -13.40 43.52 -31.68
N PHE A 108 -12.26 42.97 -31.25
CA PHE A 108 -11.24 43.72 -30.50
C PHE A 108 -10.12 44.32 -31.37
N THR A 109 -10.29 44.41 -32.69
CA THR A 109 -9.34 45.13 -33.54
C THR A 109 -9.30 46.61 -33.13
N ASP A 110 -8.10 47.08 -32.79
CA ASP A 110 -7.79 48.42 -32.28
C ASP A 110 -8.52 48.84 -30.99
N VAL A 111 -9.04 47.88 -30.20
CA VAL A 111 -9.68 48.13 -28.89
C VAL A 111 -8.75 47.73 -27.75
N ALA A 112 -8.66 48.58 -26.74
CA ALA A 112 -7.81 48.34 -25.58
C ALA A 112 -8.38 47.21 -24.71
N ARG A 113 -7.53 46.23 -24.36
CA ARG A 113 -7.94 45.02 -23.61
C ARG A 113 -6.82 44.45 -22.77
N THR A 114 -7.19 43.72 -21.72
CA THR A 114 -6.26 42.92 -20.91
C THR A 114 -6.46 41.45 -21.24
N GLU A 115 -5.41 40.80 -21.74
CA GLU A 115 -5.37 39.36 -22.01
C GLU A 115 -4.76 38.64 -20.80
N VAL A 116 -5.45 37.61 -20.30
CA VAL A 116 -4.93 36.72 -19.24
C VAL A 116 -4.18 35.59 -19.93
N THR A 117 -2.84 35.62 -19.89
CA THR A 117 -1.97 34.75 -20.72
C THR A 117 -1.44 33.51 -20.03
N ASP A 118 -1.60 33.36 -18.71
CA ASP A 118 -1.26 32.13 -18.00
C ASP A 118 -1.95 32.11 -16.64
N VAL A 119 -2.44 30.95 -16.22
CA VAL A 119 -3.10 30.74 -14.93
C VAL A 119 -2.44 29.56 -14.24
N HIS A 120 -1.49 29.85 -13.34
CA HIS A 120 -0.96 28.82 -12.45
C HIS A 120 -2.00 28.51 -11.37
N PHE A 121 -2.26 27.24 -11.09
CA PHE A 121 -3.29 26.81 -10.14
C PHE A 121 -2.77 26.50 -8.72
N ASP A 122 -1.46 26.41 -8.51
CA ASP A 122 -0.87 26.10 -7.20
C ASP A 122 0.55 26.69 -7.02
N PRO A 123 0.72 27.84 -6.34
CA PRO A 123 -0.33 28.76 -5.87
C PRO A 123 -1.02 29.48 -7.04
N PHE A 124 -2.27 29.92 -6.85
CA PHE A 124 -3.01 30.62 -7.90
C PHE A 124 -2.33 31.95 -8.27
N ARG A 125 -1.84 32.09 -9.50
CA ARG A 125 -1.20 33.32 -10.00
C ARG A 125 -1.53 33.57 -11.47
N PRO A 126 -2.37 34.57 -11.78
CA PRO A 126 -2.63 34.98 -13.16
C PRO A 126 -1.50 35.90 -13.68
N THR A 127 -1.12 35.70 -14.94
CA THR A 127 -0.24 36.62 -15.68
C THR A 127 -1.05 37.41 -16.69
N TYR A 128 -0.82 38.73 -16.75
CA TYR A 128 -1.58 39.63 -17.60
C TYR A 128 -0.72 40.24 -18.71
N ARG A 129 -1.32 40.44 -19.87
CA ARG A 129 -0.76 41.21 -20.98
C ARG A 129 -1.75 42.28 -21.40
N GLN A 130 -1.37 43.55 -21.24
CA GLN A 130 -2.17 44.67 -21.72
C GLN A 130 -1.90 44.92 -23.20
N ILE A 131 -2.97 45.09 -23.97
CA ILE A 131 -2.93 45.40 -25.40
C ILE A 131 -3.58 46.78 -25.56
N PRO A 132 -2.82 47.81 -25.94
CA PRO A 132 -3.36 49.15 -26.14
C PRO A 132 -4.23 49.21 -27.41
N GLY A 133 -5.24 50.08 -27.41
CA GLY A 133 -6.10 50.33 -28.55
C GLY A 133 -6.50 51.81 -28.66
N THR A 134 -6.97 52.21 -29.84
CA THR A 134 -7.36 53.59 -30.17
C THR A 134 -8.86 53.77 -30.40
N ARG A 135 -9.61 52.67 -30.47
CA ARG A 135 -11.06 52.65 -30.71
C ARG A 135 -11.82 52.28 -29.43
N PRO A 136 -12.95 52.96 -29.12
CA PRO A 136 -13.83 52.54 -28.03
C PRO A 136 -14.51 51.19 -28.35
N ALA A 137 -14.69 50.36 -27.33
CA ALA A 137 -15.43 49.10 -27.47
C ALA A 137 -16.92 49.37 -27.76
N GLU A 138 -17.53 48.52 -28.59
CA GLU A 138 -18.98 48.55 -28.83
C GLU A 138 -19.72 47.69 -27.81
N ALA A 139 -21.01 47.94 -27.54
CA ALA A 139 -21.76 47.13 -26.58
C ALA A 139 -21.76 45.63 -26.99
N PRO A 140 -21.27 44.71 -26.15
CA PRO A 140 -21.12 43.31 -26.52
C PRO A 140 -22.45 42.61 -26.76
N GLY A 141 -23.54 43.03 -26.10
CA GLY A 141 -24.88 42.49 -26.29
C GLY A 141 -25.52 42.80 -27.65
N ALA A 142 -24.97 43.73 -28.42
CA ALA A 142 -25.43 44.03 -29.77
C ALA A 142 -24.84 43.08 -30.83
N GLN A 143 -23.82 42.31 -30.47
CA GLN A 143 -23.09 41.44 -31.38
C GLN A 143 -23.71 40.04 -31.41
N SER A 144 -23.91 39.47 -32.60
CA SER A 144 -24.56 38.16 -32.77
C SER A 144 -23.60 36.98 -32.92
N PHE A 145 -22.28 37.22 -32.96
CA PHE A 145 -21.28 36.17 -33.15
C PHE A 145 -21.01 35.36 -31.87
N TRP A 146 -21.52 35.79 -30.71
CA TRP A 146 -21.41 35.06 -29.46
C TRP A 146 -22.15 33.74 -29.55
N SER A 147 -21.45 32.63 -29.25
CA SER A 147 -22.09 31.32 -29.18
C SER A 147 -22.99 31.22 -27.94
N THR A 148 -22.53 31.79 -26.82
CA THR A 148 -23.31 31.92 -25.60
C THR A 148 -22.87 33.17 -24.85
N SER A 149 -23.84 33.90 -24.30
CA SER A 149 -23.58 35.13 -23.58
C SER A 149 -24.66 35.42 -22.54
N SER A 150 -24.28 36.12 -21.48
CA SER A 150 -25.19 36.57 -20.43
C SER A 150 -24.77 37.97 -19.98
N ALA A 151 -25.74 38.85 -19.75
CA ALA A 151 -25.52 40.23 -19.36
C ALA A 151 -26.55 40.67 -18.34
N GLY A 152 -26.11 41.38 -17.30
CA GLY A 152 -27.00 41.97 -16.32
C GLY A 152 -26.31 42.31 -15.00
N PRO A 153 -27.08 42.80 -14.01
CA PRO A 153 -26.55 43.16 -12.70
C PRO A 153 -26.22 41.90 -11.86
N GLY A 154 -25.23 42.02 -10.98
CA GLY A 154 -24.86 40.96 -10.03
C GLY A 154 -24.10 39.78 -10.66
N THR A 155 -24.40 38.56 -10.22
CA THR A 155 -23.73 37.35 -10.72
C THR A 155 -24.33 36.88 -12.04
N GLN A 156 -23.52 36.86 -13.09
CA GLN A 156 -23.90 36.29 -14.39
C GLN A 156 -23.23 34.93 -14.59
N GLU A 157 -23.94 34.04 -15.28
CA GLU A 157 -23.49 32.67 -15.54
C GLU A 157 -23.69 32.29 -16.99
N VAL A 158 -22.65 31.70 -17.57
CA VAL A 158 -22.67 31.15 -18.92
C VAL A 158 -22.31 29.66 -18.84
N ARG A 159 -23.18 28.83 -19.40
CA ARG A 159 -22.93 27.39 -19.59
C ARG A 159 -22.61 27.15 -21.05
N TRP A 160 -21.47 26.55 -21.30
CA TRP A 160 -20.98 26.28 -22.65
C TRP A 160 -20.65 24.79 -22.80
N GLU A 161 -21.12 24.20 -23.89
CA GLU A 161 -20.80 22.82 -24.26
C GLU A 161 -19.50 22.83 -25.05
N LEU A 162 -18.57 21.95 -24.70
CA LEU A 162 -17.26 21.90 -25.35
C LEU A 162 -17.42 21.52 -26.82
N GLN A 163 -17.00 22.42 -27.71
CA GLN A 163 -17.00 22.22 -29.16
C GLN A 163 -15.58 22.28 -29.70
N GLN A 164 -15.30 21.50 -30.76
CA GLN A 164 -14.01 21.54 -31.43
C GLN A 164 -13.75 22.93 -32.04
N GLY A 165 -12.53 23.45 -31.89
CA GLY A 165 -12.12 24.72 -32.49
C GLY A 165 -11.40 25.65 -31.53
N ALA A 166 -11.09 26.86 -32.01
CA ALA A 166 -10.45 27.90 -31.23
C ALA A 166 -11.51 28.85 -30.66
N TRP A 167 -11.56 28.95 -29.33
CA TRP A 167 -12.57 29.70 -28.60
C TRP A 167 -11.94 30.70 -27.64
N THR A 168 -12.66 31.80 -27.39
CA THR A 168 -12.21 32.85 -26.48
C THR A 168 -13.36 33.28 -25.57
N ALA A 169 -13.08 33.33 -24.26
CA ALA A 169 -14.01 33.84 -23.26
C ALA A 169 -13.69 35.31 -22.94
N VAL A 170 -14.74 36.11 -22.80
CA VAL A 170 -14.64 37.56 -22.62
C VAL A 170 -15.53 37.98 -21.46
N VAL A 171 -14.96 38.80 -20.57
CA VAL A 171 -15.66 39.44 -19.46
C VAL A 171 -15.46 40.95 -19.57
N MET A 172 -16.55 41.70 -19.62
CA MET A 172 -16.52 43.16 -19.76
C MET A 172 -17.77 43.82 -19.18
N ASN A 173 -17.78 45.14 -19.07
CA ASN A 173 -19.00 45.87 -18.70
C ASN A 173 -20.02 45.79 -19.84
N ALA A 174 -21.32 45.67 -19.51
CA ALA A 174 -22.38 45.47 -20.51
C ALA A 174 -22.58 46.68 -21.43
N ASP A 175 -22.21 47.87 -20.96
CA ASP A 175 -22.20 49.13 -21.71
C ASP A 175 -20.88 49.39 -22.46
N ALA A 176 -19.93 48.45 -22.37
CA ALA A 176 -18.57 48.53 -22.90
C ALA A 176 -17.71 49.67 -22.32
N ALA A 177 -18.08 50.21 -21.16
CA ALA A 177 -17.27 51.21 -20.46
C ALA A 177 -15.93 50.62 -19.96
N PRO A 178 -14.84 51.40 -19.98
CA PRO A 178 -13.55 50.98 -19.42
C PRO A 178 -13.61 50.83 -17.90
N GLY A 179 -12.79 49.95 -17.34
CA GLY A 179 -12.75 49.69 -15.89
C GLY A 179 -13.60 48.49 -15.49
N VAL A 180 -13.05 47.27 -15.67
CA VAL A 180 -13.73 46.02 -15.31
C VAL A 180 -13.22 45.53 -13.95
N SER A 181 -14.12 45.38 -12.98
CA SER A 181 -13.85 44.82 -11.66
C SER A 181 -14.85 43.71 -11.35
N ALA A 182 -14.37 42.45 -11.36
CA ALA A 182 -15.23 41.29 -11.22
C ALA A 182 -14.53 40.11 -10.55
N ASP A 183 -15.29 39.36 -9.74
CA ASP A 183 -14.88 38.07 -9.22
C ASP A 183 -15.23 36.98 -10.24
N ILE A 184 -14.22 36.28 -10.76
CA ILE A 184 -14.38 35.26 -11.79
C ILE A 184 -14.16 33.87 -11.19
N GLN A 185 -15.02 32.92 -11.58
CA GLN A 185 -14.92 31.51 -11.24
C GLN A 185 -15.20 30.65 -12.47
N ALA A 186 -14.31 29.72 -12.77
CA ALA A 186 -14.48 28.73 -13.82
C ALA A 186 -14.83 27.37 -13.20
N GLY A 187 -15.79 26.67 -13.78
CA GLY A 187 -16.21 25.32 -13.42
C GLY A 187 -16.18 24.41 -14.64
N ALA A 188 -15.69 23.18 -14.51
CA ALA A 188 -15.76 22.17 -15.56
C ALA A 188 -16.48 20.91 -15.09
N ARG A 189 -17.33 20.35 -15.95
CA ARG A 189 -17.94 19.05 -15.78
C ARG A 189 -17.44 18.16 -16.92
N LEU A 190 -16.77 17.05 -16.60
CA LEU A 190 -16.22 16.12 -17.57
C LEU A 190 -17.15 14.89 -17.68
N ALA A 191 -17.80 14.73 -18.83
CA ALA A 191 -18.81 13.68 -19.02
C ALA A 191 -18.17 12.30 -19.24
N PHE A 192 -16.96 12.23 -19.80
CA PHE A 192 -16.22 10.98 -20.02
C PHE A 192 -15.75 10.28 -18.72
N LEU A 193 -15.74 10.95 -17.56
CA LEU A 193 -15.25 10.37 -16.31
C LEU A 193 -16.08 9.16 -15.86
N GLY A 194 -17.39 9.15 -16.10
CA GLY A 194 -18.26 8.02 -15.76
C GLY A 194 -17.91 6.75 -16.55
N PRO A 195 -17.99 6.77 -17.89
CA PRO A 195 -17.58 5.64 -18.74
C PRO A 195 -16.13 5.22 -18.50
N LEU A 196 -15.19 6.16 -18.34
CA LEU A 196 -13.80 5.86 -18.05
C LEU A 196 -13.63 5.13 -16.72
N ALA A 197 -14.26 5.61 -15.65
CA ALA A 197 -14.22 4.95 -14.34
C ALA A 197 -14.77 3.51 -14.44
N LEU A 198 -15.87 3.31 -15.17
CA LEU A 198 -16.46 2.00 -15.38
C LEU A 198 -15.54 1.07 -16.20
N SER A 199 -14.95 1.54 -17.30
CA SER A 199 -14.03 0.73 -18.12
C SER A 199 -12.78 0.31 -17.34
N VAL A 200 -12.20 1.24 -16.57
CA VAL A 200 -11.06 0.93 -15.69
C VAL A 200 -11.46 -0.07 -14.61
N LEU A 201 -12.67 0.06 -14.03
CA LEU A 201 -13.21 -0.89 -13.05
C LEU A 201 -13.40 -2.29 -13.64
N ILE A 202 -13.96 -2.41 -14.84
CA ILE A 202 -14.13 -3.69 -15.53
C ILE A 202 -12.76 -4.34 -15.77
N GLY A 203 -11.79 -3.57 -16.29
CA GLY A 203 -10.42 -4.03 -16.45
C GLY A 203 -9.81 -4.55 -15.14
N ALA A 204 -9.95 -3.79 -14.06
CA ALA A 204 -9.50 -4.18 -12.72
C ALA A 204 -10.08 -5.54 -12.30
N VAL A 205 -11.40 -5.71 -12.45
CA VAL A 205 -12.11 -6.95 -12.11
C VAL A 205 -11.60 -8.13 -12.94
N VAL A 206 -11.42 -7.97 -14.26
CA VAL A 206 -10.89 -9.03 -15.14
C VAL A 206 -9.49 -9.48 -14.69
N PHE A 207 -8.58 -8.53 -14.45
CA PHE A 207 -7.23 -8.83 -14.00
C PHE A 207 -7.19 -9.53 -12.63
N LEU A 208 -8.11 -9.18 -11.71
CA LEU A 208 -8.24 -9.85 -10.41
C LEU A 208 -8.85 -11.25 -10.53
N ILE A 209 -9.88 -11.43 -11.38
CA ILE A 209 -10.50 -12.73 -11.67
C ILE A 209 -9.49 -13.71 -12.27
N ILE A 210 -8.53 -13.24 -13.07
CA ILE A 210 -7.46 -14.07 -13.61
C ILE A 210 -6.33 -14.26 -12.59
N GLY A 211 -5.89 -13.17 -11.96
CA GLY A 211 -4.73 -13.16 -11.07
C GLY A 211 -4.91 -14.01 -9.82
N ILE A 212 -6.05 -13.89 -9.12
CA ILE A 212 -6.29 -14.58 -7.86
C ILE A 212 -6.27 -16.11 -8.03
N PRO A 213 -6.99 -16.73 -8.99
CA PRO A 213 -6.91 -18.17 -9.21
C PRO A 213 -5.51 -18.66 -9.58
N LEU A 214 -4.75 -17.90 -10.38
CA LEU A 214 -3.37 -18.25 -10.72
C LEU A 214 -2.46 -18.24 -9.48
N ILE A 215 -2.59 -17.23 -8.62
CA ILE A 215 -1.89 -17.17 -7.33
C ILE A 215 -2.23 -18.40 -6.48
N VAL A 216 -3.52 -18.71 -6.31
CA VAL A 216 -3.98 -19.84 -5.50
C VAL A 216 -3.47 -21.16 -6.07
N ALA A 217 -3.56 -21.36 -7.38
CA ALA A 217 -3.05 -22.56 -8.05
C ALA A 217 -1.53 -22.73 -7.88
N GLY A 218 -0.77 -21.64 -8.05
CA GLY A 218 0.67 -21.59 -7.82
C GLY A 218 1.04 -21.92 -6.37
N ALA A 219 0.35 -21.30 -5.40
CA ALA A 219 0.56 -21.51 -3.97
C ALA A 219 0.22 -22.95 -3.54
N ILE A 220 -0.93 -23.49 -3.97
CA ILE A 220 -1.29 -24.90 -3.74
C ILE A 220 -0.20 -25.81 -4.32
N GLY A 221 0.27 -25.51 -5.54
CA GLY A 221 1.35 -26.26 -6.17
C GLY A 221 2.62 -26.26 -5.33
N LEU A 222 3.00 -25.13 -4.73
CA LEU A 222 4.21 -25.01 -3.91
C LEU A 222 4.05 -25.68 -2.54
N GLY A 223 2.86 -25.61 -1.93
CA GLY A 223 2.59 -26.16 -0.60
C GLY A 223 2.28 -27.66 -0.54
N ARG A 224 1.83 -28.30 -1.64
CA ARG A 224 1.52 -29.75 -1.70
C ARG A 224 2.66 -30.70 -1.29
N HIS A 225 3.89 -30.22 -1.18
CA HIS A 225 5.05 -31.00 -0.73
C HIS A 225 5.73 -30.38 0.49
N GLY A 226 4.94 -29.77 1.38
CA GLY A 226 5.39 -29.32 2.69
C GLY A 226 6.05 -30.47 3.45
N PRO A 227 7.07 -30.18 4.29
CA PRO A 227 7.70 -31.20 5.12
C PRO A 227 6.64 -31.85 6.03
N PRO A 228 6.77 -33.16 6.34
CA PRO A 228 5.94 -33.79 7.37
C PRO A 228 6.03 -32.99 8.67
N GLN A 229 4.92 -32.88 9.40
CA GLN A 229 4.98 -32.25 10.73
C GLN A 229 5.93 -33.06 11.60
N PRO A 230 6.84 -32.41 12.35
CA PRO A 230 7.85 -33.10 13.15
C PRO A 230 7.22 -33.85 14.30
N HIS A 231 5.99 -33.51 14.71
CA HIS A 231 5.31 -34.14 15.81
C HIS A 231 3.97 -34.68 15.30
N PRO A 232 3.70 -36.00 15.39
CA PRO A 232 2.32 -36.44 15.33
C PRO A 232 1.60 -35.73 16.47
N VAL A 233 0.47 -35.06 16.19
CA VAL A 233 -0.51 -34.76 17.23
C VAL A 233 -1.06 -36.11 17.68
N GLY A 234 -0.31 -36.80 18.53
CA GLY A 234 -0.71 -38.02 19.18
C GLY A 234 -1.87 -37.68 20.10
N ARG A 235 -3.09 -37.97 19.67
CA ARG A 235 -4.02 -38.57 20.62
C ARG A 235 -3.38 -39.90 20.99
N ASP A 236 -2.98 -40.05 22.25
CA ASP A 236 -2.85 -41.37 22.83
C ASP A 236 -4.23 -42.01 22.79
N ALA A 237 -4.48 -42.75 21.72
CA ALA A 237 -5.64 -43.64 21.55
C ALA A 237 -5.20 -45.11 21.72
N ALA A 238 -4.07 -45.33 22.38
CA ALA A 238 -3.54 -46.66 22.66
C ALA A 238 -2.79 -46.63 24.00
N ASP A 239 -3.55 -46.71 25.10
CA ASP A 239 -3.16 -47.49 26.27
C ASP A 239 -4.33 -47.58 27.26
N ASP A 240 -5.33 -48.39 26.88
CA ASP A 240 -6.32 -48.96 27.80
C ASP A 240 -5.80 -50.30 28.38
N THR A 241 -4.48 -50.52 28.40
CA THR A 241 -3.91 -51.76 28.90
C THR A 241 -2.48 -51.52 29.32
N PHE A 242 -2.27 -51.07 30.57
CA PHE A 242 -1.27 -51.66 31.48
C PHE A 242 -1.39 -50.97 32.85
N ALA A 243 -1.82 -51.75 33.84
CA ALA A 243 -1.69 -51.42 35.24
C ALA A 243 -0.19 -51.35 35.59
N GLY A 244 0.23 -50.29 36.27
CA GLY A 244 1.61 -50.16 36.73
C GLY A 244 1.92 -48.77 37.27
N ASP A 245 1.90 -48.67 38.60
CA ASP A 245 2.27 -47.54 39.42
C ASP A 245 3.63 -46.90 39.02
N VAL A 246 3.58 -45.70 38.43
CA VAL A 246 4.62 -44.67 38.54
C VAL A 246 3.96 -43.31 38.39
N THR A 247 3.91 -42.58 39.50
CA THR A 247 3.43 -41.20 39.52
C THR A 247 4.53 -40.30 38.93
N HIS A 248 4.73 -40.34 37.62
CA HIS A 248 5.33 -39.19 36.93
C HIS A 248 4.25 -38.12 36.87
N PRO A 249 4.41 -36.94 37.49
CA PRO A 249 3.52 -35.84 37.18
C PRO A 249 3.68 -35.55 35.68
N GLN A 250 2.69 -35.96 34.89
CA GLN A 250 2.50 -35.44 33.55
C GLN A 250 2.17 -33.95 33.72
N VAL A 251 3.21 -33.14 33.83
CA VAL A 251 3.10 -31.71 33.54
C VAL A 251 2.79 -31.67 32.05
N PRO A 252 1.59 -31.26 31.60
CA PRO A 252 1.35 -31.06 30.20
C PRO A 252 2.11 -29.78 29.84
N TRP A 253 3.38 -29.92 29.45
CA TRP A 253 4.10 -28.80 28.82
C TRP A 253 3.36 -28.52 27.52
N THR A 254 2.49 -27.51 27.55
CA THR A 254 1.80 -27.04 26.36
C THR A 254 2.80 -26.24 25.54
N VAL A 255 3.64 -26.96 24.78
CA VAL A 255 4.52 -26.37 23.79
C VAL A 255 3.67 -25.47 22.90
N TYR A 256 4.01 -24.19 22.82
CA TYR A 256 3.24 -23.24 22.04
C TYR A 256 3.26 -23.69 20.57
N PRO A 257 2.12 -23.68 19.85
CA PRO A 257 2.00 -24.33 18.54
C PRO A 257 2.80 -23.64 17.41
N THR A 258 3.51 -22.57 17.72
CA THR A 258 4.40 -21.85 16.79
C THR A 258 5.81 -21.88 17.34
N ARG A 259 6.75 -22.36 16.55
CA ARG A 259 8.16 -22.52 16.94
C ARG A 259 9.06 -21.68 16.05
N LEU A 260 9.89 -20.84 16.66
CA LEU A 260 10.94 -20.08 15.97
C LEU A 260 12.30 -20.43 16.57
N VAL A 261 13.17 -21.01 15.75
CA VAL A 261 14.53 -21.43 16.13
C VAL A 261 15.56 -20.60 15.36
N GLY A 262 16.62 -20.20 16.04
CA GLY A 262 17.77 -19.52 15.46
C GLY A 262 19.03 -19.90 16.24
N GLU A 263 19.90 -20.70 15.64
CA GLU A 263 21.19 -21.07 16.20
C GLU A 263 22.26 -20.07 15.73
N LEU A 264 22.95 -19.43 16.67
CA LEU A 264 24.03 -18.49 16.35
C LEU A 264 25.22 -19.26 15.74
N ASP A 265 25.60 -18.87 14.52
CA ASP A 265 26.61 -19.55 13.71
C ASP A 265 27.96 -18.83 13.86
N GLU A 266 28.76 -19.23 14.85
CA GLU A 266 30.07 -18.64 15.15
C GLU A 266 31.23 -19.45 14.52
N PRO A 267 32.31 -18.78 14.03
CA PRO A 267 32.56 -17.34 14.08
C PRO A 267 31.91 -16.54 12.94
N LEU A 268 31.40 -15.36 13.26
CA LEU A 268 30.86 -14.40 12.29
C LEU A 268 31.95 -13.45 11.76
N SER A 269 31.84 -13.08 10.49
CA SER A 269 32.74 -12.13 9.85
C SER A 269 32.45 -10.68 10.24
N ARG A 270 33.52 -9.92 10.47
CA ARG A 270 33.48 -8.56 11.04
C ARG A 270 32.85 -7.53 10.11
N TRP A 271 32.97 -7.73 8.79
CA TRP A 271 32.65 -6.73 7.78
C TRP A 271 31.49 -7.12 6.86
N LEU A 272 31.15 -8.41 6.79
CA LEU A 272 30.22 -8.91 5.77
C LEU A 272 28.81 -8.36 5.99
N TRP A 273 28.41 -8.03 7.22
CA TRP A 273 27.13 -7.40 7.53
C TRP A 273 26.86 -6.11 6.71
N LEU A 274 27.89 -5.37 6.32
CA LEU A 274 27.78 -4.19 5.44
C LEU A 274 27.40 -4.53 3.99
N VAL A 275 27.61 -5.78 3.55
CA VAL A 275 27.36 -6.26 2.19
C VAL A 275 26.18 -7.23 2.14
N LYS A 276 25.81 -7.87 3.27
CA LYS A 276 24.70 -8.84 3.33
C LYS A 276 23.38 -8.30 2.80
N TRP A 277 23.07 -7.04 3.04
CA TRP A 277 21.82 -6.42 2.56
C TRP A 277 21.76 -6.36 1.03
N LEU A 278 22.91 -6.14 0.36
CA LEU A 278 23.02 -6.17 -1.10
C LEU A 278 22.83 -7.60 -1.62
N LEU A 279 23.44 -8.59 -0.97
CA LEU A 279 23.28 -10.01 -1.31
C LEU A 279 21.87 -10.55 -1.10
N ALA A 280 21.08 -9.90 -0.24
CA ALA A 280 19.69 -10.25 0.02
C ALA A 280 18.69 -9.66 -0.99
N ILE A 281 19.11 -8.75 -1.89
CA ILE A 281 18.23 -8.16 -2.91
C ILE A 281 17.50 -9.23 -3.75
N PRO A 282 18.17 -10.28 -4.26
CA PRO A 282 17.47 -11.34 -4.99
C PRO A 282 16.42 -12.07 -4.14
N HIS A 283 16.66 -12.25 -2.84
CA HIS A 283 15.67 -12.82 -1.93
C HIS A 283 14.47 -11.90 -1.75
N TYR A 284 14.69 -10.60 -1.53
CA TYR A 284 13.60 -9.64 -1.38
C TYR A 284 12.73 -9.55 -2.63
N PHE A 285 13.33 -9.64 -3.82
CA PHE A 285 12.58 -9.68 -5.08
C PHE A 285 11.64 -10.90 -5.15
N VAL A 286 12.11 -12.10 -4.80
CA VAL A 286 11.25 -13.30 -4.81
C VAL A 286 10.23 -13.28 -3.67
N LEU A 287 10.66 -12.85 -2.48
CA LEU A 287 9.80 -12.73 -1.31
C LEU A 287 8.71 -11.67 -1.49
N PHE A 288 8.91 -10.65 -2.33
CA PHE A 288 7.86 -9.71 -2.71
C PHE A 288 6.67 -10.44 -3.37
N PHE A 289 6.92 -11.24 -4.41
CA PHE A 289 5.87 -12.01 -5.08
C PHE A 289 5.25 -13.06 -4.14
N LEU A 290 6.07 -13.74 -3.34
CA LEU A 290 5.57 -14.69 -2.34
C LEU A 290 4.74 -14.00 -1.25
N GLY A 291 5.08 -12.77 -0.87
CA GLY A 291 4.33 -11.96 0.08
C GLY A 291 2.97 -11.54 -0.46
N VAL A 292 2.90 -11.11 -1.73
CA VAL A 292 1.63 -10.85 -2.42
C VAL A 292 0.77 -12.11 -2.45
N ALA A 293 1.37 -13.24 -2.86
CA ALA A 293 0.68 -14.52 -2.87
C ALA A 293 0.22 -14.95 -1.47
N PHE A 294 1.05 -14.76 -0.45
CA PHE A 294 0.72 -15.05 0.94
C PHE A 294 -0.51 -14.28 1.39
N VAL A 295 -0.57 -12.96 1.19
CA VAL A 295 -1.74 -12.13 1.55
C VAL A 295 -3.00 -12.62 0.84
N VAL A 296 -2.94 -12.84 -0.47
CA VAL A 296 -4.10 -13.33 -1.25
C VAL A 296 -4.55 -14.70 -0.73
N THR A 297 -3.62 -15.62 -0.47
CA THR A 297 -3.95 -16.96 0.03
C THR A 297 -4.47 -16.95 1.47
N THR A 298 -4.04 -16.01 2.31
CA THR A 298 -4.59 -15.79 3.65
C THR A 298 -6.04 -15.31 3.55
N LEU A 299 -6.35 -14.37 2.66
CA LEU A 299 -7.73 -13.91 2.43
C LEU A 299 -8.62 -15.06 1.94
N VAL A 300 -8.17 -15.80 0.92
CA VAL A 300 -8.88 -16.97 0.39
C VAL A 300 -9.07 -18.03 1.48
N SER A 301 -8.03 -18.32 2.27
CA SER A 301 -8.13 -19.26 3.39
C SER A 301 -9.09 -18.77 4.47
N GLY A 302 -9.15 -17.46 4.73
CA GLY A 302 -10.13 -16.85 5.63
C GLY A 302 -11.57 -17.14 5.21
N PHE A 303 -11.90 -16.96 3.92
CA PHE A 303 -13.21 -17.35 3.39
C PHE A 303 -13.46 -18.85 3.56
N VAL A 304 -12.47 -19.71 3.26
CA VAL A 304 -12.63 -21.16 3.45
C VAL A 304 -12.85 -21.52 4.92
N ILE A 305 -12.11 -20.92 5.86
CA ILE A 305 -12.26 -21.16 7.30
C ILE A 305 -13.64 -20.68 7.80
N LEU A 306 -14.12 -19.53 7.31
CA LEU A 306 -15.43 -18.99 7.68
C LEU A 306 -16.56 -20.01 7.41
N PHE A 307 -16.51 -20.69 6.26
CA PHE A 307 -17.52 -21.69 5.88
C PHE A 307 -17.23 -23.09 6.41
N THR A 308 -15.96 -23.52 6.44
CA THR A 308 -15.59 -24.92 6.69
C THR A 308 -14.96 -25.18 8.06
N ALA A 309 -14.58 -24.14 8.80
CA ALA A 309 -13.76 -24.21 10.02
C ALA A 309 -12.41 -24.94 9.83
N ARG A 310 -11.91 -25.07 8.59
CA ARG A 310 -10.68 -25.78 8.24
C ARG A 310 -9.79 -24.93 7.36
N TYR A 311 -8.50 -24.89 7.66
CA TYR A 311 -7.50 -24.25 6.82
C TYR A 311 -7.13 -25.19 5.65
N PRO A 312 -7.14 -24.78 4.37
CA PRO A 312 -6.64 -25.63 3.30
C PRO A 312 -5.16 -26.02 3.49
N ARG A 313 -4.87 -27.31 3.69
CA ARG A 313 -3.53 -27.80 4.03
C ARG A 313 -2.41 -27.31 3.10
N ALA A 314 -2.64 -27.34 1.79
CA ALA A 314 -1.64 -26.86 0.83
C ALA A 314 -1.36 -25.35 0.95
N LEU A 315 -2.36 -24.53 1.28
CA LEU A 315 -2.15 -23.09 1.50
C LEU A 315 -1.48 -22.83 2.85
N PHE A 316 -1.80 -23.64 3.87
CA PHE A 316 -1.12 -23.59 5.17
C PHE A 316 0.38 -23.88 5.02
N ASP A 317 0.73 -24.99 4.36
CA ASP A 317 2.12 -25.41 4.16
C ASP A 317 2.89 -24.38 3.32
N PHE A 318 2.24 -23.77 2.33
CA PHE A 318 2.78 -22.64 1.58
C PHE A 318 3.06 -21.45 2.52
N GLY A 319 2.09 -21.05 3.33
CA GLY A 319 2.22 -19.94 4.27
C GLY A 319 3.34 -20.13 5.29
N VAL A 320 3.43 -21.31 5.91
CA VAL A 320 4.53 -21.65 6.84
C VAL A 320 5.86 -21.59 6.10
N GLY A 321 5.91 -22.11 4.87
CA GLY A 321 7.11 -22.06 4.04
C GLY A 321 7.57 -20.64 3.70
N VAL A 322 6.64 -19.72 3.43
CA VAL A 322 6.95 -18.31 3.16
C VAL A 322 7.49 -17.64 4.42
N LEU A 323 6.84 -17.81 5.58
CA LEU A 323 7.29 -17.27 6.86
C LEU A 323 8.67 -17.84 7.26
N ARG A 324 8.90 -19.15 7.05
CA ARG A 324 10.19 -19.78 7.26
C ARG A 324 11.29 -19.16 6.40
N TRP A 325 11.02 -18.95 5.12
CA TRP A 325 12.02 -18.33 4.25
C TRP A 325 12.26 -16.86 4.65
N TRP A 326 11.20 -16.13 4.98
CA TRP A 326 11.30 -14.77 5.50
C TRP A 326 12.17 -14.71 6.77
N TRP A 327 12.02 -15.68 7.68
CA TRP A 327 12.87 -15.81 8.87
C TRP A 327 14.34 -16.04 8.53
N ARG A 328 14.65 -16.96 7.60
CA ARG A 328 16.05 -17.21 7.19
C ARG A 328 16.75 -15.97 6.65
N VAL A 329 16.05 -15.18 5.84
CA VAL A 329 16.59 -13.93 5.28
C VAL A 329 16.78 -12.90 6.38
N GLN A 330 15.80 -12.74 7.27
CA GLN A 330 15.91 -11.86 8.43
C GLN A 330 17.04 -12.25 9.40
N PHE A 331 17.25 -13.55 9.61
CA PHE A 331 18.30 -14.09 10.46
C PHE A 331 19.70 -13.84 9.89
N TYR A 332 19.84 -13.92 8.56
CA TYR A 332 21.06 -13.56 7.83
C TYR A 332 21.30 -12.04 7.81
N THR A 333 20.24 -11.23 7.64
CA THR A 333 20.33 -9.76 7.50
C THR A 333 19.97 -9.01 8.79
N TYR A 334 19.18 -7.93 8.67
CA TYR A 334 19.06 -6.84 9.62
C TYR A 334 18.31 -7.19 10.92
N SER A 335 17.64 -8.35 10.98
CA SER A 335 16.83 -8.69 12.14
C SER A 335 17.56 -9.54 13.16
N ALA A 336 18.67 -10.20 12.79
CA ALA A 336 19.52 -10.91 13.74
C ALA A 336 21.03 -10.88 13.44
N LEU A 337 21.46 -10.68 12.18
CA LEU A 337 22.87 -10.73 11.77
C LEU A 337 23.64 -11.95 12.34
N ALA A 338 22.95 -13.09 12.48
CA ALA A 338 23.39 -14.20 13.32
C ALA A 338 23.97 -15.40 12.54
N THR A 339 24.05 -15.30 11.21
CA THR A 339 24.76 -16.29 10.38
C THR A 339 25.34 -15.62 9.13
N ASP A 340 26.49 -16.10 8.68
CA ASP A 340 27.11 -15.74 7.40
C ASP A 340 26.71 -16.69 6.25
N ARG A 341 25.99 -17.76 6.55
CA ARG A 341 25.54 -18.72 5.55
C ARG A 341 24.45 -18.11 4.68
N TYR A 342 24.63 -18.12 3.37
CA TYR A 342 23.66 -17.54 2.45
C TYR A 342 22.33 -18.33 2.46
N PRO A 343 21.15 -17.68 2.61
CA PRO A 343 19.87 -18.39 2.72
C PRO A 343 19.49 -19.17 1.44
N PRO A 344 19.08 -20.44 1.54
CA PRO A 344 18.64 -21.21 0.38
C PRO A 344 17.27 -20.73 -0.15
N PHE A 345 17.10 -20.71 -1.49
CA PHE A 345 15.85 -20.35 -2.18
C PHE A 345 14.82 -21.50 -2.11
N THR A 346 14.30 -21.77 -0.92
CA THR A 346 13.37 -22.88 -0.69
C THR A 346 12.38 -22.60 0.44
N LEU A 347 11.13 -22.99 0.24
CA LEU A 347 10.07 -22.98 1.26
C LEU A 347 10.17 -24.17 2.22
N LYS A 348 10.91 -25.22 1.81
CA LYS A 348 11.07 -26.45 2.59
C LYS A 348 12.02 -26.25 3.76
N ARG A 349 11.95 -27.16 4.73
CA ARG A 349 12.99 -27.32 5.75
C ARG A 349 14.32 -27.67 5.10
N THR A 350 15.37 -27.24 5.77
CA THR A 350 16.78 -27.39 5.41
C THR A 350 17.59 -27.38 6.70
N ASP A 351 18.82 -27.86 6.66
CA ASP A 351 19.78 -27.80 7.78
C ASP A 351 20.40 -26.39 7.91
N TYR A 352 19.57 -25.37 7.79
CA TYR A 352 19.95 -23.96 7.91
C TYR A 352 19.72 -23.54 9.37
N PRO A 353 20.59 -22.73 10.00
CA PRO A 353 20.53 -22.41 11.43
C PRO A 353 19.26 -21.67 11.88
N ALA A 354 18.41 -21.25 10.96
CA ALA A 354 17.13 -20.62 11.24
C ALA A 354 15.97 -21.42 10.65
N ASP A 355 15.02 -21.82 11.50
CA ASP A 355 13.81 -22.52 11.12
C ASP A 355 12.57 -21.93 11.79
N PHE A 356 11.43 -22.13 11.15
CA PHE A 356 10.12 -21.72 11.62
C PHE A 356 9.09 -22.80 11.30
N ASP A 357 8.21 -23.06 12.26
CA ASP A 357 7.14 -24.02 12.08
C ASP A 357 5.87 -23.64 12.85
N VAL A 358 4.74 -24.13 12.33
CA VAL A 358 3.44 -23.97 12.97
C VAL A 358 2.68 -25.29 12.91
N ASP A 359 2.20 -25.75 14.05
CA ASP A 359 1.40 -26.96 14.17
C ASP A 359 0.06 -26.77 13.47
N TYR A 360 -0.34 -27.76 12.67
CA TYR A 360 -1.52 -27.62 11.82
C TYR A 360 -2.80 -27.69 12.67
N PRO A 361 -3.69 -26.69 12.60
CA PRO A 361 -4.92 -26.71 13.38
C PRO A 361 -5.95 -27.69 12.78
N VAL A 362 -6.47 -28.62 13.59
CA VAL A 362 -7.53 -29.54 13.14
C VAL A 362 -8.84 -28.81 12.87
N ARG A 363 -9.15 -27.79 13.68
CA ARG A 363 -10.30 -26.89 13.52
C ARG A 363 -9.90 -25.48 13.91
N LEU A 364 -10.48 -24.50 13.24
CA LEU A 364 -10.39 -23.08 13.55
C LEU A 364 -11.79 -22.52 13.79
N SER A 365 -11.87 -21.49 14.60
CA SER A 365 -13.08 -20.73 14.88
C SER A 365 -13.49 -19.91 13.65
N ARG A 366 -14.79 -19.96 13.31
CA ARG A 366 -15.33 -19.31 12.11
C ARG A 366 -15.39 -17.79 12.26
N GLY A 367 -15.86 -17.31 13.41
CA GLY A 367 -16.07 -15.88 13.66
C GLY A 367 -14.80 -15.09 13.94
N LEU A 368 -13.78 -15.70 14.57
CA LEU A 368 -12.54 -14.99 14.85
C LEU A 368 -11.79 -14.59 13.59
N VAL A 369 -12.02 -15.25 12.45
CA VAL A 369 -11.42 -14.87 11.16
C VAL A 369 -11.67 -13.40 10.81
N LEU A 370 -12.82 -12.85 11.16
CA LEU A 370 -13.18 -11.47 10.82
C LEU A 370 -12.59 -10.43 11.77
N VAL A 371 -12.20 -10.83 12.98
CA VAL A 371 -11.89 -9.92 14.09
C VAL A 371 -10.44 -10.05 14.55
N LYS A 372 -9.87 -11.26 14.54
CA LYS A 372 -8.59 -11.53 15.20
C LYS A 372 -7.41 -10.76 14.61
N TRP A 373 -7.37 -10.65 13.29
CA TRP A 373 -6.21 -10.13 12.57
C TRP A 373 -6.08 -8.61 12.58
N TRP A 374 -7.17 -7.86 12.78
CA TRP A 374 -7.12 -6.39 12.80
C TRP A 374 -7.55 -5.79 14.13
N LEU A 375 -8.39 -6.44 14.95
CA LEU A 375 -8.86 -5.92 16.23
C LEU A 375 -8.12 -6.53 17.43
N LEU A 376 -8.13 -7.86 17.56
CA LEU A 376 -7.50 -8.52 18.72
C LEU A 376 -5.96 -8.44 18.69
N ALA A 377 -5.38 -8.33 17.50
CA ALA A 377 -3.95 -8.15 17.31
C ALA A 377 -3.47 -6.70 17.50
N ILE A 378 -4.35 -5.70 17.67
CA ILE A 378 -3.94 -4.28 17.85
C ILE A 378 -2.94 -4.09 19.00
N PRO A 379 -3.17 -4.64 20.21
CA PRO A 379 -2.23 -4.45 21.31
C PRO A 379 -0.82 -4.97 20.96
N HIS A 380 -0.75 -6.10 20.27
CA HIS A 380 0.51 -6.65 19.76
C HIS A 380 1.14 -5.77 18.71
N TYR A 381 0.37 -5.29 17.73
CA TYR A 381 0.88 -4.40 16.69
C TYR A 381 1.45 -3.12 17.26
N LEU A 382 0.79 -2.51 18.25
CA LEU A 382 1.27 -1.29 18.88
C LEU A 382 2.65 -1.51 19.51
N ILE A 383 2.81 -2.55 20.32
CA ILE A 383 4.09 -2.81 21.00
C ILE A 383 5.16 -3.28 20.01
N LEU A 384 4.83 -4.20 19.10
CA LEU A 384 5.79 -4.69 18.10
C LEU A 384 6.18 -3.60 17.09
N SER A 385 5.31 -2.63 16.81
CA SER A 385 5.68 -1.49 15.95
C SER A 385 6.76 -0.63 16.60
N LEU A 386 6.72 -0.44 17.92
CA LEU A 386 7.77 0.25 18.68
C LEU A 386 9.05 -0.60 18.76
N LEU A 387 8.91 -1.90 19.03
CA LEU A 387 10.05 -2.79 19.23
C LEU A 387 10.76 -3.14 17.92
N ALA A 388 10.03 -3.45 16.85
CA ALA A 388 10.56 -3.99 15.60
C ALA A 388 10.19 -3.18 14.34
N GLY A 389 9.21 -2.27 14.42
CA GLY A 389 8.52 -1.69 13.26
C GLY A 389 9.15 -0.47 12.58
N GLY A 390 10.30 0.01 13.04
CA GLY A 390 10.92 1.28 12.60
C GLY A 390 11.16 1.42 11.10
N TRP A 391 11.39 0.30 10.42
CA TRP A 391 11.57 0.24 8.96
C TRP A 391 10.24 0.15 8.18
N PHE A 392 9.20 -0.47 8.75
CA PHE A 392 7.91 -0.71 8.06
C PHE A 392 6.85 0.36 8.36
N GLY A 393 6.91 0.99 9.54
CA GLY A 393 6.00 2.06 9.96
C GLY A 393 6.29 3.40 9.27
N SER A 394 7.54 3.68 8.95
CA SER A 394 7.97 4.89 8.22
C SER A 394 7.51 4.89 6.76
N TRP A 395 7.53 3.74 6.08
CA TRP A 395 6.99 3.60 4.72
C TRP A 395 5.46 3.74 4.67
N ARG A 396 4.74 3.22 5.68
CA ARG A 396 3.27 3.32 5.77
C ARG A 396 2.77 4.71 6.14
N ALA A 397 3.45 5.43 7.05
CA ALA A 397 3.05 6.79 7.43
C ALA A 397 3.23 7.78 6.27
N GLY A 398 4.22 7.58 5.39
CA GLY A 398 4.42 8.42 4.21
C GLY A 398 3.42 8.17 3.07
N ALA A 399 2.83 6.98 2.97
CA ALA A 399 1.91 6.62 1.88
C ALA A 399 0.46 7.11 2.08
N PHE A 400 0.07 7.45 3.31
CA PHE A 400 -1.30 7.91 3.65
C PHE A 400 -1.38 9.39 4.07
N ALA A 401 -0.26 10.12 4.04
CA ALA A 401 -0.24 11.55 4.31
C ALA A 401 -0.57 12.33 3.02
N ALA A 402 -1.85 12.38 2.67
CA ALA A 402 -2.36 13.53 1.95
C ALA A 402 -2.41 14.69 2.97
N ASP A 403 -1.83 15.83 2.62
CA ASP A 403 -1.69 17.06 3.41
C ASP A 403 -0.39 17.18 4.22
N GLY A 404 0.67 17.68 3.55
CA GLY A 404 1.61 18.70 4.04
C GLY A 404 2.34 18.53 5.37
N ALA A 405 2.11 17.46 6.12
CA ALA A 405 2.70 17.24 7.43
C ALA A 405 4.07 16.58 7.24
N HIS A 406 5.12 17.33 7.57
CA HIS A 406 6.51 16.87 7.62
C HIS A 406 6.73 15.81 8.72
N TYR A 407 6.09 14.64 8.63
CA TYR A 407 6.44 13.45 9.41
C TYR A 407 7.34 12.49 8.62
N GLY A 408 8.11 13.03 7.67
CA GLY A 408 8.98 12.31 6.76
C GLY A 408 10.46 12.29 7.14
N GLN A 409 10.82 12.33 8.43
CA GLN A 409 12.21 12.05 8.83
C GLN A 409 12.39 10.54 9.07
N THR A 410 13.01 9.89 8.08
CA THR A 410 13.49 8.52 8.13
C THR A 410 14.60 8.43 9.17
N TRP A 411 14.27 8.19 10.43
CA TRP A 411 15.29 7.90 11.43
C TRP A 411 15.90 6.54 11.09
N LEU A 412 17.22 6.54 10.83
CA LEU A 412 18.07 5.34 10.72
C LEU A 412 17.91 4.37 11.93
N PHE A 413 17.24 4.80 13.00
CA PHE A 413 16.99 4.09 14.27
C PHE A 413 15.50 3.98 14.65
N GLY A 414 14.58 3.83 13.69
CA GLY A 414 13.13 3.86 13.96
C GLY A 414 12.55 2.80 14.92
N SER A 415 13.33 1.81 15.38
CA SER A 415 12.89 0.79 16.35
C SER A 415 14.00 0.30 17.28
N LEU A 416 13.61 -0.20 18.45
CA LEU A 416 14.52 -0.78 19.44
C LEU A 416 15.34 -1.94 18.85
N LEU A 417 14.72 -2.81 18.06
CA LEU A 417 15.39 -3.92 17.38
C LEU A 417 16.47 -3.41 16.43
N GLY A 418 16.18 -2.39 15.62
CA GLY A 418 17.17 -1.79 14.72
C GLY A 418 18.37 -1.22 15.48
N LEU A 419 18.12 -0.58 16.62
CA LEU A 419 19.16 -0.08 17.51
C LEU A 419 20.00 -1.23 18.09
N VAL A 420 19.36 -2.26 18.65
CA VAL A 420 20.05 -3.44 19.23
C VAL A 420 20.89 -4.18 18.19
N VAL A 421 20.38 -4.38 16.98
CA VAL A 421 21.13 -5.03 15.90
C VAL A 421 22.28 -4.15 15.43
N THR A 422 22.10 -2.82 15.36
CA THR A 422 23.20 -1.90 15.03
C THR A 422 24.31 -1.96 16.09
N PHE A 423 23.96 -1.95 17.38
CA PHE A 423 24.93 -2.14 18.46
C PHE A 423 25.62 -3.51 18.36
N SER A 424 24.88 -4.56 18.00
CA SER A 424 25.45 -5.89 17.79
C SER A 424 26.42 -5.93 16.61
N ALA A 425 26.10 -5.24 15.50
CA ALA A 425 26.96 -5.12 14.33
C ALA A 425 28.23 -4.32 14.63
N ILE A 426 28.11 -3.22 15.39
CA ILE A 426 29.26 -2.42 15.84
C ILE A 426 30.14 -3.24 16.81
N ALA A 427 29.53 -3.96 17.77
CA ALA A 427 30.25 -4.85 18.66
C ALA A 427 30.99 -5.93 17.86
N LEU A 428 30.32 -6.60 16.92
CA LEU A 428 30.92 -7.60 16.04
C LEU A 428 32.07 -7.01 15.21
N LEU A 429 31.93 -5.78 14.72
CA LEU A 429 32.97 -5.10 13.96
C LEU A 429 34.26 -4.93 14.77
N PHE A 430 34.16 -4.46 16.02
CA PHE A 430 35.32 -4.18 16.87
C PHE A 430 35.86 -5.40 17.62
N THR A 431 35.00 -6.31 18.07
CA THR A 431 35.38 -7.44 18.93
C THR A 431 35.48 -8.77 18.19
N GLY A 432 34.86 -8.88 17.01
CA GLY A 432 34.74 -10.14 16.27
C GLY A 432 33.82 -11.18 16.95
N ARG A 433 33.06 -10.79 17.98
CA ARG A 433 32.12 -11.64 18.70
C ARG A 433 30.74 -11.01 18.76
N TYR A 434 29.70 -11.81 18.56
CA TYR A 434 28.32 -11.34 18.68
C TYR A 434 27.90 -11.37 20.16
N PRO A 435 27.40 -10.27 20.75
CA PRO A 435 26.97 -10.29 22.15
C PRO A 435 25.75 -11.20 22.38
N HIS A 436 25.94 -12.35 23.05
CA HIS A 436 24.87 -13.34 23.27
C HIS A 436 23.62 -12.75 23.94
N GLY A 437 23.76 -11.85 24.92
CA GLY A 437 22.59 -11.22 25.55
C GLY A 437 21.75 -10.35 24.58
N LEU A 438 22.39 -9.71 23.59
CA LEU A 438 21.66 -8.97 22.56
C LEU A 438 21.01 -9.93 21.55
N PHE A 439 21.71 -11.03 21.21
CA PHE A 439 21.15 -12.09 20.37
C PHE A 439 19.89 -12.70 20.99
N ASP A 440 19.96 -13.06 22.27
CA ASP A 440 18.86 -13.64 23.04
C ASP A 440 17.64 -12.72 23.08
N PHE A 441 17.87 -11.41 23.26
CA PHE A 441 16.82 -10.39 23.21
C PHE A 441 16.20 -10.23 21.82
N VAL A 442 17.04 -10.19 20.78
CA VAL A 442 16.62 -10.14 19.37
C VAL A 442 15.76 -11.35 19.00
N MET A 443 16.17 -12.54 19.43
CA MET A 443 15.40 -13.77 19.25
C MET A 443 14.05 -13.70 19.96
N GLY A 444 13.99 -13.15 21.18
CA GLY A 444 12.74 -12.95 21.90
C GLY A 444 11.74 -12.04 21.17
N ILE A 445 12.20 -10.92 20.61
CA ILE A 445 11.34 -10.01 19.81
C ILE A 445 10.82 -10.72 18.56
N ASN A 446 11.70 -11.39 17.81
CA ASN A 446 11.31 -12.07 16.58
C ASN A 446 10.36 -13.24 16.86
N ARG A 447 10.61 -14.05 17.89
CA ARG A 447 9.72 -15.13 18.31
C ARG A 447 8.33 -14.62 18.63
N TRP A 448 8.24 -13.53 19.38
CA TRP A 448 6.97 -12.89 19.66
C TRP A 448 6.28 -12.40 18.38
N ALA A 449 7.00 -11.71 17.51
CA ALA A 449 6.49 -11.21 16.23
C ALA A 449 5.95 -12.34 15.32
N PHE A 450 6.64 -13.47 15.24
CA PHE A 450 6.23 -14.61 14.41
C PHE A 450 5.03 -15.37 15.00
N ARG A 451 4.88 -15.43 16.33
CA ARG A 451 3.63 -15.93 16.96
C ARG A 451 2.44 -15.04 16.62
N VAL A 452 2.63 -13.72 16.64
CA VAL A 452 1.61 -12.74 16.23
C VAL A 452 1.31 -12.89 14.73
N ALA A 453 2.32 -13.08 13.89
CA ALA A 453 2.13 -13.33 12.46
C ALA A 453 1.28 -14.59 12.23
N ALA A 454 1.57 -15.71 12.91
CA ALA A 454 0.79 -16.95 12.79
C ALA A 454 -0.68 -16.76 13.23
N TYR A 455 -0.92 -15.99 14.30
CA TYR A 455 -2.27 -15.63 14.76
C TYR A 455 -3.02 -14.74 13.76
N ALA A 456 -2.39 -13.64 13.33
CA ALA A 456 -2.96 -12.66 12.41
C ALA A 456 -3.24 -13.23 11.02
N THR A 457 -2.41 -14.17 10.56
CA THR A 457 -2.54 -14.82 9.24
C THR A 457 -3.43 -16.06 9.28
N LEU A 458 -4.21 -16.19 10.35
CA LEU A 458 -5.24 -17.19 10.56
C LEU A 458 -4.75 -18.63 10.76
N MET A 459 -3.45 -18.82 10.95
CA MET A 459 -2.84 -20.15 11.06
C MET A 459 -3.12 -20.80 12.42
N ARG A 460 -3.30 -19.99 13.47
CA ARG A 460 -3.65 -20.42 14.84
C ARG A 460 -4.72 -19.51 15.43
N ASP A 461 -5.43 -20.02 16.44
CA ASP A 461 -6.46 -19.28 17.18
C ASP A 461 -6.01 -18.94 18.61
N GLU A 462 -4.94 -19.56 19.10
CA GLU A 462 -4.36 -19.29 20.41
C GLU A 462 -3.77 -17.88 20.44
N TYR A 463 -4.28 -17.04 21.33
CA TYR A 463 -3.83 -15.66 21.47
C TYR A 463 -2.34 -15.62 21.86
N PRO A 464 -1.49 -14.84 21.16
CA PRO A 464 -0.06 -14.82 21.45
C PRO A 464 0.24 -14.23 22.84
N PRO A 465 1.02 -14.93 23.69
CA PRO A 465 1.40 -14.39 25.00
C PRO A 465 2.31 -13.17 24.85
N PHE A 466 2.15 -12.15 25.71
CA PHE A 466 3.05 -10.99 25.81
C PHE A 466 4.34 -11.36 26.56
N ARG A 467 5.15 -12.24 25.96
CA ARG A 467 6.41 -12.69 26.54
C ARG A 467 7.53 -12.67 25.52
N LEU A 468 8.71 -12.23 25.96
CA LEU A 468 9.96 -12.30 25.22
C LEU A 468 10.68 -13.57 25.64
N ASP A 469 10.36 -14.69 25.01
CA ASP A 469 11.09 -15.94 25.27
C ASP A 469 12.44 -15.84 24.56
N GLN A 470 13.52 -15.72 25.34
CA GLN A 470 14.88 -15.52 24.85
C GLN A 470 15.58 -16.84 24.49
N GLY A 471 16.74 -16.73 23.85
CA GLY A 471 17.59 -17.88 23.52
C GLY A 471 17.33 -18.50 22.13
N PRO A 472 18.20 -19.42 21.69
CA PRO A 472 18.19 -19.98 20.34
C PRO A 472 17.01 -20.93 20.06
N PHE A 473 16.49 -21.62 21.09
CA PHE A 473 15.41 -22.62 20.99
C PHE A 473 14.16 -22.19 21.75
N GLU A 474 13.00 -22.77 21.41
CA GLU A 474 11.76 -22.54 22.15
C GLU A 474 11.89 -23.07 23.59
N PRO A 475 11.28 -22.39 24.58
CA PRO A 475 11.16 -22.95 25.93
C PRO A 475 10.44 -24.30 25.87
N ASP A 476 10.95 -25.29 26.59
CA ASP A 476 10.40 -26.64 26.72
C ASP A 476 10.58 -27.58 25.50
N GLU A 477 11.41 -27.23 24.52
CA GLU A 477 11.80 -28.16 23.45
C GLU A 477 12.90 -29.13 23.95
N PRO A 478 12.75 -30.46 23.78
CA PRO A 478 13.81 -31.41 24.10
C PRO A 478 15.06 -31.09 23.28
N ARG A 479 16.15 -30.73 23.94
CA ARG A 479 17.44 -30.53 23.28
C ARG A 479 17.83 -31.84 22.58
N PRO A 480 18.30 -31.82 21.32
CA PRO A 480 18.94 -32.99 20.74
C PRO A 480 20.06 -33.42 21.69
N HIS A 481 19.98 -34.64 22.21
CA HIS A 481 21.02 -35.19 23.07
C HIS A 481 22.33 -35.14 22.29
N SER A 482 23.26 -34.28 22.68
CA SER A 482 24.65 -34.41 22.27
C SER A 482 25.10 -35.75 22.83
N GLY A 483 25.23 -36.76 21.97
CA GLY A 483 25.72 -38.08 22.33
C GLY A 483 27.11 -37.96 22.96
N GLY A 484 27.15 -37.88 24.28
CA GLY A 484 28.32 -38.10 25.10
C GLY A 484 28.19 -39.50 25.67
N ASP A 485 29.14 -40.35 25.30
CA ASP A 485 29.42 -41.64 25.94
C ASP A 485 29.37 -41.48 27.47
N ASP A 486 28.32 -42.00 28.09
CA ASP A 486 28.31 -42.32 29.52
C ASP A 486 28.22 -43.84 29.65
N SER A 487 29.21 -44.52 29.07
CA SER A 487 29.63 -45.85 29.47
C SER A 487 30.64 -45.73 30.63
N GLY A 488 30.27 -44.98 31.66
CA GLY A 488 30.96 -44.92 32.94
C GLY A 488 30.46 -46.04 33.85
N ALA A 489 31.26 -47.10 33.96
CA ALA A 489 31.00 -48.29 34.76
C ALA A 489 30.46 -47.99 36.17
N ASP A 490 29.32 -48.62 36.47
CA ASP A 490 28.82 -48.86 37.82
C ASP A 490 29.83 -49.73 38.58
N THR A 491 30.65 -49.12 39.42
CA THR A 491 31.31 -49.81 40.53
C THR A 491 30.84 -49.20 41.84
N SER A 492 29.72 -49.71 42.33
CA SER A 492 29.24 -49.55 43.70
C SER A 492 30.33 -49.87 44.74
N PRO A 493 30.57 -49.02 45.75
CA PRO A 493 31.21 -49.44 46.99
C PRO A 493 30.14 -49.71 48.05
N GLU A 494 29.96 -50.98 48.36
CA GLU A 494 29.23 -51.49 49.52
C GLU A 494 29.76 -50.85 50.82
N ARG A 495 28.86 -50.27 51.62
CA ARG A 495 29.18 -49.80 52.99
C ARG A 495 28.22 -50.46 53.98
N PRO A 496 28.72 -51.08 55.07
CA PRO A 496 27.93 -51.95 55.94
C PRO A 496 26.99 -51.15 56.84
N ARG A 497 25.81 -51.74 57.15
CA ARG A 497 24.90 -51.22 58.18
C ARG A 497 25.29 -51.77 59.56
N PRO A 498 25.08 -50.99 60.65
CA PRO A 498 25.30 -51.41 62.02
C PRO A 498 24.31 -52.47 62.51
#